data_AF-A0A1V4Y348-F1
#
_entry.id   AF-A0A1V4Y348-F1
#
_cell.length_a   1.000
_cell.length_b   1.000
_cell.length_c   1.000
_cell.angle_alpha   90.00
_cell.angle_beta   90.00
_cell.angle_gamma   90.00
#
_symmetry.space_group_name_H-M   'P 1'
#
loop_
_entity.id
_entity.type
_entity.pdbx_description
1 polymer ?
#
loop_
_entity_poly.entity_id
_entity_poly.type
_entity_poly.pdbx_seq_one_letter_code
_entity_poly.pdbx_strand_id
1 'polypeptide(L)'
;MPRLILFILTVLLAMGIISVAVASEVNTIFELELVPLSEIVNNPTAYDSTMAYRKISVIGNISEIDKHLVTINQDNYELKVDNTNDQLLVGFNVGDSIKLTGQFLYDPMGTSMFYPKYTMHYPIVQMGEVNISAIVSNASEFNGKYVTVAGNITEIKSTIGGYIVDLSSLDSDQRIRVYYYGSTDLKPGEIVSVTGLFNGGGLHSEQMGIKRPPLSISTFIPGFTGLWTLFILGLLVIYMKHE
;
A
#
# COMPACT_ATOMS: atom_id res chain seq x y z
N MET A 1 21.00 -41.32 -16.88
CA MET A 1 19.78 -40.92 -16.16
C MET A 1 19.99 -40.05 -14.91
N PRO A 2 20.80 -40.42 -13.88
CA PRO A 2 20.80 -39.67 -12.61
C PRO A 2 21.35 -38.24 -12.71
N ARG A 3 22.29 -38.00 -13.64
CA ARG A 3 22.88 -36.66 -13.86
C ARG A 3 21.93 -35.67 -14.55
N LEU A 4 20.99 -36.16 -15.37
CA LEU A 4 20.01 -35.33 -16.07
C LEU A 4 18.93 -34.82 -15.10
N ILE A 5 18.48 -35.69 -14.19
CA ILE A 5 17.51 -35.35 -13.14
C ILE A 5 18.10 -34.30 -12.20
N LEU A 6 19.38 -34.46 -11.81
CA LEU A 6 20.07 -33.49 -10.95
C LEU A 6 20.19 -32.10 -11.60
N PHE A 7 20.44 -32.04 -12.92
CA PHE A 7 20.53 -30.79 -13.67
C PHE A 7 19.18 -30.07 -13.78
N ILE A 8 18.09 -30.79 -14.06
CA ILE A 8 16.74 -30.23 -14.12
C ILE A 8 16.32 -29.68 -12.75
N LEU A 9 16.64 -30.41 -11.67
CA LEU A 9 16.34 -29.98 -10.31
C LEU A 9 17.11 -28.70 -9.92
N THR A 10 18.37 -28.58 -10.33
CA THR A 10 19.18 -27.38 -10.03
C THR A 10 18.70 -26.15 -10.81
N VAL A 11 18.25 -26.32 -12.05
CA VAL A 11 17.66 -25.22 -12.84
C VAL A 11 16.30 -24.78 -12.27
N LEU A 12 15.44 -25.72 -11.87
CA LEU A 12 14.17 -25.41 -11.20
C LEU A 12 14.39 -24.72 -9.85
N LEU A 13 15.39 -25.16 -9.08
CA LEU A 13 15.76 -24.53 -7.81
C LEU A 13 16.30 -23.10 -8.05
N ALA A 14 17.11 -22.89 -9.09
CA ALA A 14 17.60 -21.56 -9.45
C ALA A 14 16.49 -20.62 -9.94
N MET A 15 15.49 -21.13 -10.68
CA MET A 15 14.31 -20.35 -11.06
C MET A 15 13.42 -20.03 -9.84
N GLY A 16 13.33 -20.93 -8.85
CA GLY A 16 12.62 -20.69 -7.59
C GLY A 16 13.28 -19.65 -6.68
N ILE A 17 14.60 -19.44 -6.79
CA ILE A 17 15.33 -18.43 -6.01
C ILE A 17 15.14 -17.02 -6.61
N ILE A 18 14.83 -16.90 -7.90
CA ILE A 18 14.56 -15.60 -8.56
C ILE A 18 13.13 -15.10 -8.27
N SER A 19 12.22 -15.96 -7.79
CA SER A 19 10.88 -15.55 -7.34
C SER A 19 10.81 -15.15 -5.87
N VAL A 20 11.96 -14.96 -5.19
CA VAL A 20 11.96 -14.26 -3.91
C VAL A 20 11.46 -12.85 -4.20
N ALA A 21 10.21 -12.60 -3.81
CA ALA A 21 9.59 -11.30 -3.83
C ALA A 21 10.63 -10.29 -3.36
N VAL A 22 10.92 -9.31 -4.21
CA VAL A 22 11.64 -8.12 -3.78
C VAL A 22 10.71 -7.47 -2.76
N ALA A 23 10.84 -7.86 -1.49
CA ALA A 23 10.36 -7.08 -0.38
C ALA A 23 11.21 -5.81 -0.43
N SER A 24 10.77 -4.87 -1.26
CA SER A 24 11.33 -3.55 -1.25
C SER A 24 10.91 -2.98 0.10
N GLU A 25 11.81 -3.05 1.09
CA GLU A 25 11.83 -2.14 2.23
C GLU A 25 12.05 -0.73 1.69
N VAL A 26 11.04 -0.20 0.99
CA VAL A 26 10.87 1.22 0.84
C VAL A 26 10.17 1.60 2.14
N ASN A 27 10.84 2.41 2.97
CA ASN A 27 10.17 3.16 4.03
C ASN A 27 9.10 4.01 3.36
N THR A 28 7.92 3.42 3.19
CA THR A 28 6.78 4.11 2.62
C THR A 28 6.42 5.24 3.57
N ILE A 29 5.84 6.33 3.10
CA ILE A 29 5.30 7.36 4.00
C ILE A 29 4.26 6.83 5.02
N PHE A 30 3.77 5.59 4.84
CA PHE A 30 2.85 4.87 5.70
C PHE A 30 3.55 3.91 6.69
N GLU A 31 4.86 3.72 6.56
CA GLU A 31 5.69 2.85 7.40
C GLU A 31 6.75 3.68 8.13
N LEU A 32 6.26 4.61 8.96
CA LEU A 32 7.09 5.32 9.93
C LEU A 32 7.39 4.44 11.14
N GLU A 33 8.36 4.88 11.96
CA GLU A 33 8.74 4.27 13.24
C GLU A 33 7.51 3.79 14.01
N LEU A 34 7.45 2.46 14.22
CA LEU A 34 6.39 1.83 14.98
C LEU A 34 6.75 1.90 16.47
N VAL A 35 5.92 2.58 17.24
CA VAL A 35 6.10 2.77 18.67
C VAL A 35 5.00 2.01 19.42
N PRO A 36 5.36 1.12 20.35
CA PRO A 36 4.38 0.46 21.22
C PRO A 36 3.60 1.47 22.08
N LEU A 37 2.32 1.19 22.34
CA LEU A 37 1.49 2.06 23.20
C LEU A 37 2.09 2.18 24.61
N SER A 38 2.70 1.12 25.13
CA SER A 38 3.38 1.13 26.43
C SER A 38 4.49 2.17 26.51
N GLU A 39 5.23 2.38 25.42
CA GLU A 39 6.35 3.33 25.39
C GLU A 39 5.86 4.78 25.37
N ILE A 40 4.78 5.05 24.63
CA ILE A 40 4.12 6.35 24.60
C ILE A 40 3.53 6.69 25.97
N VAL A 41 2.86 5.74 26.60
CA VAL A 41 2.22 5.97 27.92
C VAL A 41 3.26 6.12 29.04
N ASN A 42 4.33 5.31 29.03
CA ASN A 42 5.34 5.34 30.09
C ASN A 42 6.36 6.49 29.90
N ASN A 43 6.58 6.97 28.68
CA ASN A 43 7.53 8.04 28.38
C ASN A 43 6.98 9.05 27.34
N PRO A 44 5.86 9.74 27.64
CA PRO A 44 5.14 10.53 26.65
C PRO A 44 5.92 11.74 26.14
N THR A 45 6.77 12.35 26.98
CA THR A 45 7.58 13.51 26.60
C THR A 45 8.58 13.19 25.50
N ALA A 46 9.09 11.96 25.43
CA ALA A 46 9.92 11.57 24.30
C ALA A 46 9.14 11.68 22.99
N TYR A 47 7.88 11.25 22.97
CA TYR A 47 7.01 11.15 21.78
C TYR A 47 6.25 12.42 21.44
N ASP A 48 6.38 13.46 22.25
CA ASP A 48 5.71 14.73 22.02
C ASP A 48 6.17 15.40 20.72
N SER A 49 5.25 15.48 19.76
CA SER A 49 5.46 16.12 18.47
C SER A 49 5.64 17.63 18.58
N THR A 50 5.31 18.29 19.71
CA THR A 50 5.62 19.71 19.92
C THR A 50 7.13 19.96 20.08
N MET A 51 7.88 18.98 20.58
CA MET A 51 9.31 19.11 20.84
C MET A 51 10.16 18.64 19.66
N ALA A 52 9.75 17.56 18.99
CA ALA A 52 10.56 16.91 17.95
C ALA A 52 9.96 16.97 16.54
N TYR A 53 8.78 17.59 16.35
CA TYR A 53 8.02 17.61 15.09
C TYR A 53 7.94 16.24 14.40
N ARG A 54 7.90 15.16 15.19
CA ARG A 54 7.96 13.79 14.69
C ARG A 54 6.58 13.21 14.44
N LYS A 55 6.50 12.32 13.47
CA LYS A 55 5.34 11.45 13.24
C LYS A 55 5.74 10.03 13.53
N ILE A 56 4.86 9.30 14.20
CA ILE A 56 5.07 7.91 14.59
C ILE A 56 3.89 7.07 14.12
N SER A 57 4.11 5.76 14.05
CA SER A 57 3.07 4.78 13.86
C SER A 57 2.79 4.07 15.18
N VAL A 58 1.52 3.79 15.45
CA VAL A 58 1.06 3.04 16.63
C VAL A 58 0.06 1.97 16.21
N ILE A 59 0.06 0.83 16.90
CA ILE A 59 -0.88 -0.26 16.63
C ILE A 59 -1.72 -0.49 17.87
N GLY A 60 -3.03 -0.63 17.70
CA GLY A 60 -3.94 -0.96 18.77
C GLY A 60 -5.28 -1.42 18.24
N ASN A 61 -6.12 -1.93 19.12
CA ASN A 61 -7.50 -2.28 18.79
C ASN A 61 -8.41 -1.12 19.19
N ILE A 62 -9.38 -0.79 18.35
CA ILE A 62 -10.39 0.20 18.68
C ILE A 62 -11.22 -0.33 19.85
N SER A 63 -11.17 0.34 20.99
CA SER A 63 -11.97 -0.02 22.17
C SER A 63 -13.24 0.82 22.29
N GLU A 64 -13.23 2.05 21.78
CA GLU A 64 -14.35 2.97 21.85
C GLU A 64 -14.32 3.95 20.67
N ILE A 65 -15.49 4.24 20.08
CA ILE A 65 -15.66 5.26 19.05
C ILE A 65 -16.73 6.26 19.52
N ASP A 66 -16.32 7.50 19.74
CA ASP A 66 -17.18 8.65 19.95
C ASP A 66 -17.01 9.65 18.79
N LYS A 67 -17.88 10.66 18.74
CA LYS A 67 -17.97 11.66 17.67
C LYS A 67 -16.66 12.41 17.41
N HIS A 68 -15.88 12.67 18.45
CA HIS A 68 -14.64 13.45 18.35
C HIS A 68 -13.42 12.71 18.90
N LEU A 69 -13.63 11.51 19.44
CA LEU A 69 -12.60 10.78 20.16
C LEU A 69 -12.73 9.30 19.85
N VAL A 70 -11.61 8.67 19.54
CA VAL A 70 -11.48 7.21 19.50
C VAL A 70 -10.49 6.79 20.56
N THR A 71 -10.79 5.70 21.26
CA THR A 71 -9.83 5.06 22.16
C THR A 71 -9.30 3.81 21.47
N ILE A 72 -7.97 3.67 21.44
CA ILE A 72 -7.33 2.41 21.07
C ILE A 72 -6.62 1.81 22.28
N ASN A 73 -6.52 0.50 22.33
CA ASN A 73 -5.80 -0.21 23.37
C ASN A 73 -4.86 -1.29 22.84
N GLN A 74 -3.80 -1.56 23.61
CA GLN A 74 -2.87 -2.67 23.40
C GLN A 74 -2.23 -3.01 24.75
N ASP A 75 -2.23 -4.29 25.14
CA ASP A 75 -1.55 -4.80 26.34
C ASP A 75 -1.86 -4.01 27.64
N ASN A 76 -3.12 -3.60 27.82
CA ASN A 76 -3.64 -2.78 28.92
C ASN A 76 -3.24 -1.30 28.90
N TYR A 77 -2.54 -0.84 27.87
CA TYR A 77 -2.29 0.57 27.62
C TYR A 77 -3.36 1.13 26.70
N GLU A 78 -3.79 2.36 26.97
CA GLU A 78 -4.78 3.07 26.17
C GLU A 78 -4.19 4.35 25.60
N LEU A 79 -4.62 4.69 24.39
CA LEU A 79 -4.29 5.94 23.73
C LEU A 79 -5.56 6.59 23.19
N LYS A 80 -5.73 7.87 23.50
CA LYS A 80 -6.82 8.70 22.98
C LYS A 80 -6.41 9.28 21.63
N VAL A 81 -7.31 9.18 20.66
CA VAL A 81 -7.11 9.53 19.25
C VAL A 81 -8.15 10.55 18.85
N ASP A 82 -7.72 11.66 18.26
CA ASP A 82 -8.64 12.65 17.68
C ASP A 82 -9.43 12.02 16.53
N ASN A 83 -10.75 12.16 16.57
CA ASN A 83 -11.68 11.72 15.53
C ASN A 83 -12.45 12.91 14.92
N THR A 84 -11.87 14.11 14.97
CA THR A 84 -12.53 15.30 14.40
C THR A 84 -12.64 15.18 12.88
N ASN A 85 -11.69 14.50 12.24
CA ASN A 85 -11.79 14.07 10.84
C ASN A 85 -12.35 12.64 10.77
N ASP A 86 -13.68 12.53 10.82
CA ASP A 86 -14.40 11.26 10.81
C ASP A 86 -14.07 10.37 9.60
N GLN A 87 -13.74 10.96 8.45
CA GLN A 87 -13.40 10.26 7.21
C GLN A 87 -12.21 9.30 7.35
N LEU A 88 -11.31 9.52 8.30
CA LEU A 88 -10.16 8.63 8.53
C LEU A 88 -10.58 7.28 9.12
N LEU A 89 -11.70 7.23 9.85
CA LEU A 89 -12.18 6.05 10.56
C LEU A 89 -13.54 5.53 10.05
N VAL A 90 -14.09 6.11 8.98
CA VAL A 90 -15.30 5.60 8.32
C VAL A 90 -15.13 4.11 7.96
N GLY A 91 -16.06 3.26 8.37
CA GLY A 91 -16.04 1.81 8.09
C GLY A 91 -15.26 0.96 9.09
N PHE A 92 -14.52 1.57 10.01
CA PHE A 92 -13.91 0.88 11.14
C PHE A 92 -14.92 0.70 12.29
N ASN A 93 -14.74 -0.37 13.06
CA ASN A 93 -15.62 -0.76 14.16
C ASN A 93 -14.83 -1.00 15.45
N VAL A 94 -15.54 -0.96 16.58
CA VAL A 94 -14.99 -1.42 17.87
C VAL A 94 -14.56 -2.88 17.73
N GLY A 95 -13.35 -3.18 18.17
CA GLY A 95 -12.68 -4.47 18.03
C GLY A 95 -11.73 -4.56 16.83
N ASP A 96 -11.78 -3.62 15.88
CA ASP A 96 -10.86 -3.63 14.74
C ASP A 96 -9.44 -3.30 15.20
N SER A 97 -8.48 -4.08 14.71
CA SER A 97 -7.06 -3.81 14.90
C SER A 97 -6.56 -2.87 13.81
N ILE A 98 -5.93 -1.78 14.21
CA ILE A 98 -5.54 -0.68 13.32
C ILE A 98 -4.10 -0.24 13.57
N LYS A 99 -3.48 0.28 12.50
CA LYS A 99 -2.25 1.06 12.58
C LYS A 99 -2.57 2.52 12.28
N LEU A 100 -2.28 3.40 13.22
CA LEU A 100 -2.42 4.84 13.07
C LEU A 100 -1.04 5.45 12.83
N THR A 101 -0.93 6.33 11.85
CA THR A 101 0.29 7.13 11.61
C THR A 101 -0.04 8.59 11.77
N GLY A 102 0.67 9.30 12.65
CA GLY A 102 0.25 10.63 13.08
C GLY A 102 1.20 11.29 14.06
N GLN A 103 0.70 12.32 14.74
CA GLN A 103 1.42 13.09 15.74
C GLN A 103 0.85 12.79 17.12
N PHE A 104 1.71 12.67 18.12
CA PHE A 104 1.29 12.54 19.51
C PHE A 104 1.57 13.86 20.23
N LEU A 105 0.54 14.47 20.83
CA LEU A 105 0.70 15.66 21.65
C LEU A 105 0.53 15.28 23.11
N TYR A 106 1.61 15.48 23.88
CA TYR A 106 1.59 15.28 25.31
C TYR A 106 1.09 16.54 26.00
N ASP A 107 0.06 16.39 26.84
CA ASP A 107 -0.40 17.46 27.73
C ASP A 107 -0.26 16.97 29.19
N PRO A 108 0.69 17.51 29.96
CA PRO A 108 0.87 17.12 31.36
C PRO A 108 -0.29 17.54 32.27
N MET A 109 -1.08 18.55 31.86
CA MET A 109 -2.18 19.12 32.66
C MET A 109 -3.56 18.73 32.11
N GLY A 110 -3.61 18.00 31.00
CA GLY A 110 -4.83 17.66 30.28
C GLY A 110 -4.80 16.24 29.72
N THR A 111 -5.52 16.03 28.62
CA THR A 111 -5.59 14.73 27.95
C THR A 111 -4.61 14.72 26.79
N SER A 112 -3.60 13.86 26.88
CA SER A 112 -2.68 13.63 25.75
C SER A 112 -3.44 12.96 24.60
N MET A 113 -3.18 13.42 23.38
CA MET A 113 -4.00 13.09 22.22
C MET A 113 -3.13 12.74 21.01
N PHE A 114 -3.51 11.67 20.33
CA PHE A 114 -2.93 11.28 19.05
C PHE A 114 -3.75 11.87 17.90
N TYR A 115 -3.11 12.60 16.99
CA TYR A 115 -3.73 13.20 15.82
C TYR A 115 -3.37 12.36 14.59
N PRO A 116 -4.28 11.50 14.12
CA PRO A 116 -3.99 10.61 13.00
C PRO A 116 -3.90 11.41 11.70
N LYS A 117 -2.86 11.11 10.91
CA LYS A 117 -2.78 11.52 9.51
C LYS A 117 -3.31 10.42 8.59
N TYR A 118 -3.05 9.17 8.94
CA TYR A 118 -3.52 7.99 8.23
C TYR A 118 -3.99 6.94 9.23
N THR A 119 -5.03 6.21 8.82
CA THR A 119 -5.52 5.02 9.52
C THR A 119 -5.55 3.86 8.52
N MET A 120 -5.03 2.70 8.93
CA MET A 120 -5.12 1.48 8.13
C MET A 120 -5.42 0.27 9.01
N HIS A 121 -5.99 -0.77 8.41
CA HIS A 121 -6.18 -2.04 9.10
C HIS A 121 -4.83 -2.70 9.42
N TYR A 122 -4.79 -3.41 10.55
CA TYR A 122 -3.65 -4.21 10.95
C TYR A 122 -4.09 -5.65 11.28
N PRO A 123 -3.49 -6.69 10.70
CA PRO A 123 -2.51 -6.67 9.61
C PRO A 123 -3.01 -5.96 8.34
N ILE A 124 -2.08 -5.54 7.48
CA ILE A 124 -2.39 -4.80 6.26
C ILE A 124 -3.29 -5.64 5.35
N VAL A 125 -4.35 -5.01 4.82
CA VAL A 125 -5.29 -5.64 3.88
C VAL A 125 -5.03 -5.12 2.46
N GLN A 126 -4.82 -6.05 1.53
CA GLN A 126 -4.61 -5.78 0.10
C GLN A 126 -5.85 -6.26 -0.69
N MET A 127 -6.54 -5.35 -1.37
CA MET A 127 -7.76 -5.66 -2.13
C MET A 127 -7.49 -5.97 -3.61
N GLY A 128 -6.29 -5.68 -4.11
CA GLY A 128 -5.94 -5.82 -5.53
C GLY A 128 -6.61 -4.75 -6.40
N GLU A 129 -6.85 -5.09 -7.67
CA GLU A 129 -7.46 -4.18 -8.64
C GLU A 129 -8.98 -4.03 -8.39
N VAL A 130 -9.42 -2.80 -8.18
CA VAL A 130 -10.81 -2.45 -7.89
C VAL A 130 -11.24 -1.28 -8.78
N ASN A 131 -12.53 -1.27 -9.14
CA ASN A 131 -13.09 -0.19 -9.93
C ASN A 131 -13.26 1.06 -9.08
N ILE A 132 -12.95 2.22 -9.65
CA ILE A 132 -13.17 3.53 -9.02
C ILE A 132 -14.64 3.69 -8.60
N SER A 133 -15.57 3.15 -9.40
CA SER A 133 -16.99 3.21 -9.11
C SER A 133 -17.42 2.45 -7.85
N ALA A 134 -16.78 1.32 -7.58
CA ALA A 134 -16.99 0.55 -6.35
C ALA A 134 -16.53 1.34 -5.12
N ILE A 135 -15.36 1.98 -5.20
CA ILE A 135 -14.84 2.82 -4.09
C ILE A 135 -15.77 4.01 -3.83
N VAL A 136 -16.20 4.72 -4.87
CA VAL A 136 -17.04 5.92 -4.72
C VAL A 136 -18.42 5.57 -4.16
N SER A 137 -18.98 4.42 -4.54
CA SER A 137 -20.30 3.97 -4.05
C SER A 137 -20.26 3.42 -2.62
N ASN A 138 -19.15 2.82 -2.18
CA ASN A 138 -19.02 2.24 -0.85
C ASN A 138 -17.64 2.51 -0.20
N ALA A 139 -17.30 3.77 0.02
CA ALA A 139 -15.98 4.17 0.51
C ALA A 139 -15.57 3.50 1.85
N SER A 140 -16.53 3.21 2.73
CA SER A 140 -16.28 2.56 4.03
C SER A 140 -15.71 1.15 3.89
N GLU A 141 -16.05 0.42 2.82
CA GLU A 141 -15.54 -0.93 2.59
C GLU A 141 -14.05 -0.94 2.21
N PHE A 142 -13.55 0.16 1.62
CA PHE A 142 -12.18 0.28 1.14
C PHE A 142 -11.29 1.10 2.08
N ASN A 143 -11.90 1.87 2.99
CA ASN A 143 -11.17 2.76 3.88
C ASN A 143 -10.14 1.98 4.72
N GLY A 144 -8.92 2.49 4.79
CA GLY A 144 -7.82 1.86 5.51
C GLY A 144 -7.23 0.61 4.86
N LYS A 145 -7.56 0.33 3.60
CA LYS A 145 -7.05 -0.82 2.83
C LYS A 145 -6.22 -0.36 1.64
N TYR A 146 -5.29 -1.22 1.22
CA TYR A 146 -4.54 -0.99 -0.01
C TYR A 146 -5.36 -1.46 -1.21
N VAL A 147 -5.47 -0.60 -2.21
CA VAL A 147 -6.22 -0.83 -3.44
C VAL A 147 -5.36 -0.45 -4.65
N THR A 148 -5.61 -1.12 -5.77
CA THR A 148 -5.10 -0.71 -7.08
C THR A 148 -6.28 -0.21 -7.91
N VAL A 149 -6.21 1.00 -8.44
CA VAL A 149 -7.24 1.55 -9.33
C VAL A 149 -6.65 1.86 -10.69
N ALA A 150 -7.47 1.72 -11.72
CA ALA A 150 -7.15 2.16 -13.07
C ALA A 150 -8.07 3.30 -13.47
N GLY A 151 -7.51 4.34 -14.06
CA GLY A 151 -8.28 5.50 -14.48
C GLY A 151 -7.55 6.39 -15.46
N ASN A 152 -8.29 7.29 -16.09
CA ASN A 152 -7.73 8.33 -16.94
C ASN A 152 -7.43 9.57 -16.09
N ILE A 153 -6.24 10.15 -16.25
CA ILE A 153 -5.88 11.40 -15.59
C ILE A 153 -6.70 12.54 -16.18
N THR A 154 -7.51 13.20 -15.37
CA THR A 154 -8.26 14.38 -15.79
C THR A 154 -7.55 15.67 -15.42
N GLU A 155 -6.83 15.68 -14.30
CA GLU A 155 -6.10 16.85 -13.81
C GLU A 155 -4.89 16.43 -12.97
N ILE A 156 -3.81 17.20 -13.03
CA ILE A 156 -2.62 17.06 -12.16
C ILE A 156 -2.27 18.44 -11.61
N LYS A 157 -2.14 18.56 -10.29
CA LYS A 157 -1.69 19.76 -9.59
C LYS A 157 -0.46 19.45 -8.74
N SER A 158 0.61 20.22 -8.94
CA SER A 158 1.78 20.16 -8.07
C SER A 158 1.50 20.88 -6.75
N THR A 159 1.99 20.31 -5.66
CA THR A 159 1.92 20.85 -4.30
C THR A 159 3.29 20.76 -3.63
N ILE A 160 3.46 21.41 -2.47
CA ILE A 160 4.74 21.43 -1.74
C ILE A 160 5.25 20.01 -1.38
N GLY A 161 4.37 19.02 -1.26
CA GLY A 161 4.70 17.66 -0.81
C GLY A 161 4.43 16.55 -1.82
N GLY A 162 4.09 16.86 -3.07
CA GLY A 162 3.71 15.87 -4.08
C GLY A 162 2.68 16.41 -5.06
N TYR A 163 1.87 15.53 -5.62
CA TYR A 163 0.86 15.84 -6.62
C TYR A 163 -0.54 15.47 -6.15
N ILE A 164 -1.53 16.28 -6.53
CA ILE A 164 -2.93 15.92 -6.47
C ILE A 164 -3.36 15.57 -7.89
N VAL A 165 -3.82 14.34 -8.08
CA VAL A 165 -4.21 13.79 -9.38
C VAL A 165 -5.67 13.37 -9.29
N ASP A 166 -6.52 13.91 -10.16
CA ASP A 166 -7.92 13.49 -10.26
C ASP A 166 -8.05 12.46 -11.37
N LEU A 167 -8.41 11.22 -11.01
CA LEU A 167 -8.62 10.11 -11.94
C LEU A 167 -10.10 9.91 -12.23
N SER A 168 -10.47 9.81 -13.51
CA SER A 168 -11.79 9.32 -13.90
C SER A 168 -11.77 7.82 -14.12
N SER A 169 -12.86 7.16 -13.72
CA SER A 169 -13.17 5.78 -14.07
C SER A 169 -13.16 5.59 -15.59
N LEU A 170 -12.84 4.37 -16.04
CA LEU A 170 -12.82 3.99 -17.45
C LEU A 170 -14.20 3.56 -17.96
N ASP A 171 -15.09 3.22 -17.04
CA ASP A 171 -16.40 2.60 -17.23
C ASP A 171 -17.56 3.49 -16.75
N SER A 172 -17.28 4.59 -16.05
CA SER A 172 -18.27 5.53 -15.50
C SER A 172 -17.72 6.95 -15.39
N ASP A 173 -18.61 7.92 -15.13
CA ASP A 173 -18.22 9.32 -14.92
C ASP A 173 -17.69 9.61 -13.50
N GLN A 174 -17.56 8.58 -12.66
CA GLN A 174 -17.07 8.72 -11.29
C GLN A 174 -15.57 8.99 -11.26
N ARG A 175 -15.15 9.72 -10.23
CA ARG A 175 -13.76 10.17 -10.07
C ARG A 175 -13.26 9.89 -8.67
N ILE A 176 -11.96 9.68 -8.57
CA ILE A 176 -11.25 9.55 -7.31
C ILE A 176 -10.07 10.51 -7.28
N ARG A 177 -9.82 11.09 -6.11
CA ARG A 177 -8.65 11.92 -5.87
C ARG A 177 -7.49 11.05 -5.40
N VAL A 178 -6.35 11.21 -6.04
CA VAL A 178 -5.09 10.57 -5.70
C VAL A 178 -4.13 11.62 -5.15
N TYR A 179 -3.58 11.35 -3.97
CA TYR A 179 -2.46 12.08 -3.39
C TYR A 179 -1.18 11.29 -3.68
N TYR A 180 -0.42 11.74 -4.67
CA TYR A 180 0.76 11.05 -5.16
C TYR A 180 2.05 11.70 -4.64
N TYR A 181 2.88 10.94 -3.95
CA TYR A 181 4.07 11.43 -3.25
C TYR A 181 5.40 11.16 -3.99
N GLY A 182 5.33 10.53 -5.17
CA GLY A 182 6.49 10.31 -6.04
C GLY A 182 6.70 11.43 -7.05
N SER A 183 7.73 11.27 -7.89
CA SER A 183 7.90 12.07 -9.11
C SER A 183 7.07 11.49 -10.25
N THR A 184 6.57 12.35 -11.14
CA THR A 184 5.81 11.93 -12.33
C THR A 184 6.02 12.89 -13.50
N ASP A 185 6.12 12.35 -14.71
CA ASP A 185 6.06 13.06 -15.99
C ASP A 185 4.73 12.84 -16.74
N LEU A 186 3.81 12.11 -16.10
CA LEU A 186 2.47 11.80 -16.61
C LEU A 186 1.65 13.06 -16.85
N LYS A 187 0.68 12.97 -17.76
CA LYS A 187 -0.12 14.10 -18.24
C LYS A 187 -1.62 13.78 -18.23
N PRO A 188 -2.49 14.81 -18.15
CA PRO A 188 -3.91 14.65 -18.40
C PRO A 188 -4.18 13.94 -19.73
N GLY A 189 -5.09 12.97 -19.73
CA GLY A 189 -5.44 12.12 -20.86
C GLY A 189 -4.78 10.74 -20.86
N GLU A 190 -3.78 10.50 -20.00
CA GLU A 190 -3.12 9.20 -19.90
C GLU A 190 -3.88 8.24 -18.97
N ILE A 191 -3.98 6.97 -19.38
CA ILE A 191 -4.56 5.91 -18.56
C ILE A 191 -3.46 5.34 -17.67
N VAL A 192 -3.70 5.39 -16.36
CA VAL A 192 -2.74 4.97 -15.33
C VAL A 192 -3.31 3.91 -14.42
N SER A 193 -2.40 3.18 -13.79
CA SER A 193 -2.67 2.29 -12.66
C SER A 193 -2.01 2.89 -11.43
N VAL A 194 -2.76 3.00 -10.34
CA VAL A 194 -2.30 3.57 -9.07
C VAL A 194 -2.55 2.57 -7.95
N THR A 195 -1.50 2.23 -7.20
CA THR A 195 -1.60 1.38 -6.02
C THR A 195 -1.32 2.19 -4.78
N GLY A 196 -2.20 2.14 -3.78
CA GLY A 196 -2.04 2.95 -2.58
C GLY A 196 -3.05 2.63 -1.48
N LEU A 197 -2.91 3.34 -0.36
CA LEU A 197 -3.85 3.28 0.77
C LEU A 197 -5.05 4.19 0.47
N PHE A 198 -6.26 3.64 0.41
CA PHE A 198 -7.46 4.47 0.39
C PHE A 198 -7.82 4.89 1.81
N ASN A 199 -7.69 6.17 2.14
CA ASN A 199 -8.04 6.69 3.45
C ASN A 199 -8.49 8.16 3.39
N GLY A 200 -9.42 8.57 4.26
CA GLY A 200 -9.86 9.97 4.32
C GLY A 200 -10.50 10.47 3.01
N GLY A 201 -11.17 9.58 2.27
CA GLY A 201 -11.83 9.90 1.00
C GLY A 201 -10.91 10.02 -0.22
N GLY A 202 -9.61 9.72 -0.09
CA GLY A 202 -8.66 9.75 -1.20
C GLY A 202 -7.71 8.56 -1.22
N LEU A 203 -7.06 8.36 -2.36
CA LEU A 203 -6.05 7.33 -2.55
C LEU A 203 -4.66 7.93 -2.36
N HIS A 204 -3.97 7.52 -1.31
CA HIS A 204 -2.61 7.95 -0.99
C HIS A 204 -1.60 6.96 -1.58
N SER A 205 -0.71 7.41 -2.45
CA SER A 205 0.14 6.52 -3.23
C SER A 205 1.55 7.05 -3.48
N GLU A 206 2.51 6.14 -3.51
CA GLU A 206 3.88 6.35 -4.03
C GLU A 206 4.09 5.59 -5.36
N GLN A 207 3.08 4.86 -5.82
CA GLN A 207 3.15 3.95 -6.96
C GLN A 207 2.06 4.29 -7.98
N MET A 208 2.48 5.03 -9.01
CA MET A 208 1.64 5.38 -10.15
C MET A 208 2.44 5.15 -11.44
N GLY A 209 1.80 4.58 -12.45
CA GLY A 209 2.41 4.39 -13.76
C GLY A 209 1.38 4.17 -14.85
N ILE A 210 1.81 4.29 -16.11
CA ILE A 210 0.94 4.05 -17.27
C ILE A 210 0.41 2.63 -17.21
N LYS A 211 -0.92 2.47 -17.29
CA LYS A 211 -1.55 1.17 -17.38
C LYS A 211 -1.31 0.61 -18.77
N ARG A 212 -0.40 -0.35 -18.86
CA ARG A 212 -0.20 -1.12 -20.08
C ARG A 212 -1.18 -2.29 -20.07
N PRO A 213 -1.91 -2.54 -21.17
CA PRO A 213 -2.67 -3.77 -21.31
C PRO A 213 -1.74 -4.96 -21.02
N PRO A 214 -2.23 -6.04 -20.39
CA PRO A 214 -1.44 -7.26 -20.29
C PRO A 214 -0.94 -7.59 -21.70
N LEU A 215 0.38 -7.71 -21.84
CA LEU A 215 1.00 -8.03 -23.11
C LEU A 215 0.25 -9.24 -23.67
N SER A 216 -0.39 -9.06 -24.84
CA SER A 216 -0.88 -10.19 -25.60
C SER A 216 0.26 -11.19 -25.69
N ILE A 217 -0.01 -12.49 -25.48
CA ILE A 217 0.96 -13.57 -25.67
C ILE A 217 1.55 -13.55 -27.10
N SER A 218 0.98 -12.76 -28.02
CA SER A 218 1.54 -12.47 -29.35
C SER A 218 2.63 -11.40 -29.39
N THR A 219 3.03 -10.81 -28.26
CA THR A 219 4.17 -9.88 -28.23
C THR A 219 5.45 -10.70 -28.38
N PHE A 220 5.85 -10.89 -29.63
CA PHE A 220 7.16 -11.38 -30.03
C PHE A 220 8.22 -10.50 -29.36
N ILE A 221 8.75 -10.93 -28.22
CA ILE A 221 9.99 -10.35 -27.68
C ILE A 221 11.11 -10.96 -28.53
N PRO A 222 11.79 -10.20 -29.41
CA PRO A 222 12.87 -10.73 -30.21
C PRO A 222 13.99 -11.16 -29.24
N GLY A 223 14.17 -12.47 -29.10
CA GLY A 223 15.16 -13.07 -28.18
C GLY A 223 14.60 -14.13 -27.22
N PHE A 224 13.32 -14.09 -26.84
CA PHE A 224 12.73 -15.11 -25.97
C PHE A 224 12.45 -16.42 -26.71
N THR A 225 12.06 -16.38 -27.98
CA THR A 225 11.85 -17.60 -28.78
C THR A 225 13.15 -18.35 -29.08
N GLY A 226 14.26 -17.63 -29.27
CA GLY A 226 15.57 -18.21 -29.60
C GLY A 226 16.19 -19.04 -28.49
N LEU A 227 16.02 -18.62 -27.22
CA LEU A 227 16.51 -19.38 -26.08
C LEU A 227 15.69 -20.66 -25.86
N TRP A 228 14.37 -20.60 -26.07
CA TRP A 228 13.51 -21.79 -25.99
C TRP A 228 13.77 -22.78 -27.14
N THR A 229 13.98 -22.33 -28.38
CA THR A 229 14.38 -23.23 -29.47
C THR A 229 15.75 -23.85 -29.25
N LEU A 230 16.73 -23.09 -28.75
CA LEU A 230 18.04 -23.64 -28.36
C LEU A 230 17.92 -24.64 -27.19
N PHE A 231 17.04 -24.37 -26.23
CA PHE A 231 16.81 -25.28 -25.11
C PHE A 231 16.13 -26.59 -25.56
N ILE A 232 15.14 -26.51 -26.44
CA ILE A 232 14.45 -27.67 -27.02
C ILE A 232 15.39 -28.47 -27.94
N LEU A 233 16.18 -27.81 -28.79
CA LEU A 233 17.21 -28.45 -29.61
C LEU A 233 18.29 -29.10 -28.75
N GLY A 234 18.71 -28.45 -27.67
CA GLY A 234 19.66 -28.99 -26.69
C GLY A 234 19.15 -30.27 -26.02
N LEU A 235 17.88 -30.30 -25.62
CA LEU A 235 17.23 -31.48 -25.06
C LEU A 235 17.11 -32.62 -26.09
N LEU A 236 16.79 -32.29 -27.36
CA LEU A 236 16.71 -33.25 -28.46
C LEU A 236 18.06 -33.89 -28.77
N VAL A 237 19.15 -33.11 -28.80
CA VAL A 237 20.51 -33.62 -29.01
C VAL A 237 20.94 -34.53 -27.86
N ILE A 238 20.57 -34.21 -26.62
CA ILE A 238 20.87 -35.07 -25.45
C ILE A 238 20.05 -36.37 -25.51
N TYR A 239 18.80 -36.31 -25.95
CA TYR A 239 17.94 -37.49 -26.12
C TYR A 239 18.46 -38.43 -27.20
N MET A 240 18.80 -37.90 -28.38
CA MET A 240 19.34 -38.69 -29.50
C MET A 240 20.72 -39.30 -29.22
N LYS A 241 21.49 -38.75 -28.27
CA LYS A 241 22.81 -39.29 -27.87
C LYS A 241 22.70 -40.39 -26.80
N HIS A 242 21.51 -40.61 -26.24
CA HIS A 242 21.23 -41.59 -25.21
C HIS A 242 20.26 -42.71 -25.65
N GLU A 243 19.90 -42.75 -26.94
CA GLU A 243 19.59 -43.99 -27.67
C GLU A 243 20.87 -44.61 -28.24
#